data_AF-A0A9D5EI12-F1
#
_entry.id   AF-A0A9D5EI12-F1
#
_cell.length_a   1.000
_cell.length_b   1.000
_cell.length_c   1.000
_cell.angle_alpha   90.00
_cell.angle_beta   90.00
_cell.angle_gamma   90.00
#
_symmetry.space_group_name_H-M   'P 1'
#
loop_
_entity.id
_entity.type
_entity.pdbx_description
1 polymer ?
#
loop_
_entity_poly.entity_id
_entity_poly.type
_entity_poly.pdbx_seq_one_letter_code
_entity_poly.pdbx_strand_id
1 'polypeptide(L)'
;MHQPEDLADLEVAVMGVLSVGLPPSRSAGSDTFRVDHVVAVVYSLQQTGQRGIHLGPDGVHISHQFALELGAALDSLQEKGLAVRQAAGMPAAAGGFEAGLLIDLVNPDEQPAVLDRYLSQLCMEKLFNVPAVYPFLMERYAASGEVWRRLREDGYGS
;
A
#
# COMPACT_ATOMS: atom_id res chain seq x y z
N MET A 1 0.45 3.78 -23.65
CA MET A 1 0.74 4.46 -22.37
C MET A 1 -0.59 4.55 -21.66
N HIS A 2 -0.71 3.95 -20.47
CA HIS A 2 -1.96 3.89 -19.73
C HIS A 2 -2.26 5.23 -19.05
N GLN A 3 -3.54 5.52 -18.83
CA GLN A 3 -4.04 6.59 -17.97
C GLN A 3 -4.79 6.00 -16.76
N PRO A 4 -4.98 6.74 -15.66
CA PRO A 4 -5.74 6.25 -14.51
C PRO A 4 -7.18 5.81 -14.83
N GLU A 5 -7.74 6.25 -15.96
CA GLU A 5 -9.07 5.89 -16.45
C GLU A 5 -9.10 4.50 -17.10
N ASP A 6 -7.93 3.98 -17.49
CA ASP A 6 -7.78 2.64 -18.07
C ASP A 6 -7.66 1.55 -16.99
N LEU A 7 -7.60 1.95 -15.71
CA LEU A 7 -7.41 1.08 -14.56
C LEU A 7 -8.71 0.91 -13.77
N ALA A 8 -8.89 -0.25 -13.15
CA ALA A 8 -9.96 -0.44 -12.17
C ALA A 8 -9.72 0.41 -10.93
N ASP A 9 -10.78 0.79 -10.21
CA ASP A 9 -10.68 1.66 -9.03
C ASP A 9 -9.70 1.13 -7.97
N LEU A 10 -9.68 -0.18 -7.73
CA LEU A 10 -8.74 -0.80 -6.79
C LEU A 10 -7.29 -0.74 -7.29
N GLU A 11 -7.06 -0.83 -8.61
CA GLU A 11 -5.73 -0.67 -9.20
C GLU A 11 -5.23 0.77 -9.08
N VAL A 12 -6.12 1.76 -9.28
CA VAL A 12 -5.85 3.17 -9.02
C VAL A 12 -5.50 3.39 -7.54
N ALA A 13 -6.23 2.76 -6.62
CA ALA A 13 -5.95 2.82 -5.19
C ALA A 13 -4.56 2.25 -4.86
N VAL A 14 -4.21 1.07 -5.39
CA VAL A 14 -2.88 0.46 -5.20
C VAL A 14 -1.77 1.35 -5.73
N MET A 15 -1.86 1.77 -6.99
CA MET A 15 -0.83 2.60 -7.63
C MET A 15 -0.66 3.95 -6.93
N GLY A 16 -1.77 4.58 -6.55
CA GLY A 16 -1.76 5.84 -5.84
C GLY A 16 -1.16 5.74 -4.43
N VAL A 17 -1.52 4.70 -3.66
CA VAL A 17 -0.96 4.48 -2.31
C VAL A 17 0.54 4.19 -2.37
N LEU A 18 1.00 3.38 -3.33
CA LEU A 18 2.44 3.13 -3.52
C LEU A 18 3.21 4.42 -3.87
N SER A 19 2.57 5.36 -4.55
CA SER A 19 3.17 6.67 -4.86
C SER A 19 3.32 7.59 -3.66
N VAL A 20 2.64 7.32 -2.53
CA VAL A 20 2.75 8.13 -1.29
C VAL A 20 4.10 7.93 -0.59
N GLY A 21 4.75 6.78 -0.81
CA GLY A 21 6.05 6.48 -0.21
C GLY A 21 5.97 6.12 1.28
N LEU A 22 5.03 5.23 1.64
CA LEU A 22 4.87 4.77 3.01
C LEU A 22 6.12 4.02 3.50
N PRO A 23 6.59 4.26 4.74
CA PRO A 23 7.62 3.44 5.36
C PRO A 23 7.14 2.01 5.60
N PRO A 24 8.06 1.03 5.70
CA PRO A 24 7.72 -0.30 6.17
C PRO A 24 7.02 -0.24 7.54
N SER A 25 5.97 -1.02 7.73
CA SER A 25 5.12 -0.98 8.93
C SER A 25 5.89 -1.33 10.20
N ARG A 26 6.80 -2.31 10.12
CA ARG A 26 7.73 -2.65 11.21
C ARG A 26 8.61 -1.48 11.62
N SER A 27 9.19 -0.79 10.65
CA SER A 27 10.04 0.39 10.88
C SER A 27 9.25 1.58 11.42
N ALA A 28 7.96 1.67 11.09
CA ALA A 28 7.03 2.63 11.68
C ALA A 28 6.57 2.24 13.09
N GLY A 29 6.60 0.95 13.45
CA GLY A 29 6.05 0.41 14.68
C GLY A 29 4.51 0.40 14.69
N SER A 30 3.87 0.36 13.51
CA SER A 30 2.42 0.37 13.39
C SER A 30 1.95 -0.30 12.10
N ASP A 31 1.07 -1.29 12.25
CA ASP A 31 0.44 -2.01 11.14
C ASP A 31 -0.48 -1.13 10.28
N THR A 32 -0.84 0.06 10.76
CA THR A 32 -1.60 1.05 9.95
C THR A 32 -0.79 1.68 8.82
N PHE A 33 0.51 1.38 8.73
CA PHE A 33 1.39 1.73 7.60
C PHE A 33 1.50 0.62 6.56
N ARG A 34 0.94 -0.57 6.81
CA ARG A 34 0.94 -1.62 5.80
C ARG A 34 0.21 -1.16 4.55
N VAL A 35 0.76 -1.46 3.38
CA VAL A 35 0.17 -1.03 2.10
C VAL A 35 -1.23 -1.60 1.93
N ASP A 36 -1.44 -2.87 2.29
CA ASP A 36 -2.73 -3.53 2.20
C ASP A 36 -3.83 -2.83 3.04
N HIS A 37 -3.49 -2.44 4.27
CA HIS A 37 -4.34 -1.64 5.15
C HIS A 37 -4.69 -0.29 4.52
N VAL A 38 -3.68 0.47 4.09
CA VAL A 38 -3.89 1.81 3.53
C VAL A 38 -4.70 1.74 2.24
N VAL A 39 -4.45 0.75 1.38
CA VAL A 39 -5.26 0.50 0.17
C VAL A 39 -6.70 0.16 0.54
N ALA A 40 -6.93 -0.71 1.53
CA ALA A 40 -8.29 -1.05 1.99
C ALA A 40 -9.06 0.19 2.47
N VAL A 41 -8.43 1.06 3.26
CA VAL A 41 -9.04 2.29 3.76
C VAL A 41 -9.32 3.27 2.63
N VAL A 42 -8.34 3.50 1.74
CA VAL A 42 -8.50 4.40 0.58
C VAL A 42 -9.63 3.92 -0.33
N TYR A 43 -9.65 2.63 -0.65
CA TYR A 43 -10.68 2.05 -1.51
C TYR A 43 -12.07 2.13 -0.86
N SER A 44 -12.18 1.85 0.44
CA SER A 44 -13.43 2.00 1.19
C SER A 44 -13.93 3.45 1.18
N LEU A 45 -13.02 4.41 1.41
CA LEU A 45 -13.32 5.85 1.41
C LEU A 45 -13.76 6.34 0.03
N GLN A 46 -13.14 5.83 -1.04
CA GLN A 46 -13.49 6.16 -2.42
C GLN A 46 -14.91 5.69 -2.76
N GLN A 47 -15.27 4.46 -2.38
CA GLN A 47 -16.56 3.88 -2.73
C GLN A 47 -17.72 4.41 -1.87
N THR A 48 -17.47 4.67 -0.58
CA THR A 48 -18.55 4.86 0.40
C THR A 48 -18.35 6.02 1.36
N GLY A 49 -17.18 6.65 1.38
CA GLY A 49 -16.80 7.65 2.38
C GLY A 49 -16.52 7.08 3.77
N GLN A 50 -16.52 5.75 3.95
CA GLN A 50 -16.26 5.08 5.23
C GLN A 50 -14.93 4.31 5.19
N ARG A 51 -14.20 4.22 6.32
CA ARG A 51 -12.85 3.62 6.37
C ARG A 51 -12.85 2.09 6.47
N GLY A 52 -13.87 1.51 7.08
CA GLY A 52 -13.80 0.17 7.68
C GLY A 52 -14.39 -0.98 6.87
N ILE A 53 -14.88 -0.76 5.65
CA ILE A 53 -15.67 -1.77 4.92
C ILE A 53 -14.84 -3.01 4.58
N HIS A 54 -13.59 -2.79 4.21
CA HIS A 54 -12.68 -3.87 3.81
C HIS A 54 -11.75 -4.33 4.92
N LEU A 55 -11.92 -3.83 6.14
CA LEU A 55 -11.12 -4.19 7.31
C LEU A 55 -11.81 -5.30 8.12
N GLY A 56 -10.99 -6.09 8.79
CA GLY A 56 -11.44 -7.07 9.78
C GLY A 56 -11.94 -6.41 11.07
N PRO A 57 -12.41 -7.22 12.04
CA PRO A 57 -12.98 -6.72 13.29
C PRO A 57 -12.03 -5.87 14.15
N ASP A 58 -10.72 -6.01 13.97
CA ASP A 58 -9.71 -5.24 14.67
C ASP A 58 -9.49 -3.84 14.09
N GLY A 59 -10.07 -3.54 12.92
CA GLY A 59 -9.90 -2.27 12.23
C GLY A 59 -8.48 -2.03 11.71
N VAL A 60 -7.65 -3.07 11.63
CA VAL A 60 -6.25 -2.99 11.19
C VAL A 60 -6.00 -3.95 10.04
N HIS A 61 -6.28 -5.24 10.22
CA HIS A 61 -6.05 -6.22 9.18
C HIS A 61 -7.15 -6.16 8.12
N ILE A 62 -6.82 -6.47 6.87
CA ILE A 62 -7.82 -6.54 5.81
C ILE A 62 -8.69 -7.79 5.96
N SER A 63 -9.94 -7.72 5.52
CA SER A 63 -10.80 -8.89 5.43
C SER A 63 -10.26 -9.90 4.41
N HIS A 64 -10.53 -11.19 4.63
CA HIS A 64 -10.13 -12.26 3.70
C HIS A 64 -10.65 -12.01 2.28
N GLN A 65 -11.89 -11.53 2.15
CA GLN A 65 -12.48 -11.21 0.85
C GLN A 65 -11.68 -10.12 0.13
N PHE A 66 -11.32 -9.06 0.84
CA PHE A 66 -10.53 -7.98 0.26
C PHE A 66 -9.09 -8.42 -0.08
N ALA A 67 -8.51 -9.35 0.68
CA ALA A 67 -7.20 -9.92 0.37
C ALA A 67 -7.18 -10.61 -1.01
N LEU A 68 -8.26 -11.33 -1.35
CA LEU A 68 -8.41 -11.96 -2.67
C LEU A 68 -8.55 -10.91 -3.79
N GLU A 69 -9.37 -9.87 -3.57
CA GLU A 69 -9.57 -8.77 -4.52
C GLU A 69 -8.27 -7.99 -4.77
N LEU A 70 -7.53 -7.68 -3.69
CA LEU A 70 -6.23 -7.03 -3.77
C LEU A 70 -5.22 -7.91 -4.50
N GLY A 71 -5.24 -9.24 -4.26
CA GLY A 71 -4.42 -10.19 -4.99
C GLY A 71 -4.66 -10.13 -6.50
N ALA A 72 -5.93 -10.18 -6.91
CA ALA A 72 -6.33 -10.10 -8.32
C ALA A 72 -5.94 -8.75 -8.97
N ALA A 73 -6.08 -7.64 -8.24
CA ALA A 73 -5.66 -6.32 -8.72
C ALA A 73 -4.14 -6.26 -8.94
N LEU A 74 -3.35 -6.82 -8.02
CA LEU A 74 -1.89 -6.90 -8.16
C LEU A 74 -1.46 -7.78 -9.34
N ASP A 75 -2.12 -8.91 -9.55
CA ASP A 75 -1.84 -9.78 -10.69
C ASP A 75 -2.19 -9.07 -12.01
N SER A 76 -3.32 -8.34 -12.07
CA SER A 76 -3.68 -7.56 -13.26
C SER A 76 -2.70 -6.41 -13.54
N LEU A 77 -2.23 -5.69 -12.51
CA LEU A 77 -1.18 -4.69 -12.64
C LEU A 77 0.14 -5.28 -13.16
N GLN A 78 0.46 -6.51 -12.74
CA GLN A 78 1.64 -7.23 -13.23
C GLN A 78 1.49 -7.65 -14.70
N GLU A 79 0.33 -8.16 -15.09
CA GLU A 79 0.02 -8.48 -16.49
C GLU A 79 0.09 -7.25 -17.40
N LYS A 80 -0.34 -6.09 -16.89
CA LYS A 80 -0.22 -4.79 -17.56
C LYS A 80 1.21 -4.23 -17.59
N GLY A 81 2.16 -4.88 -16.90
CA GLY A 81 3.55 -4.41 -16.80
C GLY A 81 3.71 -3.12 -15.98
N LEU A 82 2.79 -2.84 -15.06
CA LEU A 82 2.74 -1.61 -14.27
C LEU A 82 3.34 -1.77 -12.87
N ALA A 83 3.28 -2.99 -12.33
CA ALA A 83 3.87 -3.35 -11.05
C ALA A 83 4.52 -4.74 -11.12
N VAL A 84 5.47 -5.01 -10.23
CA VAL A 84 6.04 -6.36 -10.06
C VAL A 84 5.86 -6.76 -8.61
N ARG A 85 5.21 -7.91 -8.39
CA ARG A 85 5.21 -8.55 -7.07
C ARG A 85 6.63 -8.99 -6.76
N GLN A 86 7.16 -8.54 -5.63
CA GLN A 86 8.45 -9.05 -5.16
C GLN A 86 8.22 -10.49 -4.69
N ALA A 87 9.03 -11.44 -5.18
CA ALA A 87 8.92 -12.83 -4.76
C ALA A 87 9.45 -13.00 -3.33
N ALA A 88 8.72 -13.76 -2.51
CA ALA A 88 9.14 -14.14 -1.17
C ALA A 88 10.55 -14.75 -1.20
N GLY A 89 11.48 -14.18 -0.42
CA GLY A 89 12.87 -14.61 -0.36
C GLY A 89 13.87 -13.76 -1.16
N MET A 90 13.43 -12.75 -1.90
CA MET A 90 14.30 -11.62 -2.25
C MET A 90 14.54 -10.78 -0.98
N PRO A 91 15.76 -10.26 -0.74
CA PRO A 91 16.04 -9.52 0.48
C PRO A 91 15.13 -8.30 0.57
N ALA A 92 14.22 -8.32 1.55
CA ALA A 92 13.65 -7.10 2.09
C ALA A 92 14.81 -6.18 2.49
N ALA A 93 14.68 -4.87 2.24
CA ALA A 93 15.59 -3.91 2.84
C ALA A 93 15.58 -4.14 4.37
N ALA A 94 16.73 -4.60 4.88
CA ALA A 94 17.11 -4.93 6.24
C ALA A 94 16.00 -5.23 7.30
N GLY A 95 15.92 -6.50 7.75
CA GLY A 95 15.49 -6.82 9.13
C GLY A 95 14.60 -8.05 9.35
N GLY A 96 15.21 -9.22 9.56
CA GLY A 96 14.84 -10.27 10.54
C GLY A 96 13.49 -11.02 10.43
N PHE A 97 13.56 -12.36 10.38
CA PHE A 97 12.45 -13.32 10.33
C PHE A 97 12.27 -14.05 11.68
N GLU A 98 11.03 -14.42 12.06
CA GLU A 98 10.73 -15.47 13.05
C GLU A 98 9.67 -16.45 12.53
N ALA A 99 9.82 -17.72 12.91
CA ALA A 99 9.04 -18.85 12.41
C ALA A 99 7.77 -19.07 13.23
N GLY A 100 6.58 -18.98 12.60
CA GLY A 100 5.34 -19.29 13.31
C GLY A 100 3.99 -19.18 12.60
N LEU A 101 3.88 -18.82 11.31
CA LEU A 101 2.57 -18.66 10.65
C LEU A 101 2.51 -19.39 9.30
N LEU A 102 1.91 -20.58 9.31
CA LEU A 102 1.38 -21.24 8.13
C LEU A 102 0.16 -20.44 7.65
N ILE A 103 0.16 -20.06 6.38
CA ILE A 103 -0.73 -19.08 5.68
C ILE A 103 -0.25 -17.62 5.81
N ASP A 104 1.02 -17.34 5.54
CA ASP A 104 1.45 -15.99 5.12
C ASP A 104 2.69 -16.12 4.22
N LEU A 105 2.48 -16.39 2.93
CA LEU A 105 3.56 -16.56 1.95
C LEU A 105 4.13 -15.23 1.45
N VAL A 106 3.63 -14.09 1.94
CA VAL A 106 4.05 -12.74 1.53
C VAL A 106 4.30 -11.94 2.80
N ASN A 107 5.49 -11.35 2.94
CA ASN A 107 5.74 -10.44 4.05
C ASN A 107 4.85 -9.21 3.85
N PRO A 108 4.06 -8.77 4.84
CA PRO A 108 3.17 -7.62 4.68
C PRO A 108 3.88 -6.28 4.41
N ASP A 109 5.20 -6.23 4.64
CA ASP A 109 6.06 -5.13 4.24
C ASP A 109 6.59 -5.24 2.80
N GLU A 110 6.36 -6.35 2.09
CA GLU A 110 6.70 -6.51 0.67
C GLU A 110 5.77 -5.63 -0.18
N GLN A 111 6.24 -4.42 -0.45
CA GLN A 111 5.55 -3.50 -1.35
C GLN A 111 5.83 -3.90 -2.81
N PRO A 112 4.81 -4.00 -3.68
CA PRO A 112 5.01 -4.14 -5.11
C PRO A 112 5.95 -3.05 -5.64
N ALA A 113 6.89 -3.43 -6.50
CA ALA A 113 7.71 -2.44 -7.19
C ALA A 113 6.89 -1.79 -8.31
N VAL A 114 6.62 -0.48 -8.19
CA VAL A 114 5.97 0.30 -9.25
C VAL A 114 6.95 0.50 -10.41
N LEU A 115 6.56 0.05 -11.60
CA LEU A 115 7.34 0.21 -12.82
C LEU A 115 7.04 1.54 -13.52
N ASP A 116 5.76 1.95 -13.55
CA ASP A 116 5.33 3.23 -14.12
C ASP A 116 5.07 4.26 -13.02
N ARG A 117 6.14 4.98 -12.64
CA ARG A 117 6.08 6.01 -11.58
C ARG A 117 5.26 7.23 -11.98
N TYR A 118 5.15 7.52 -13.27
CA TYR A 118 4.35 8.65 -13.74
C TYR A 118 2.87 8.32 -13.59
N LEU A 119 2.46 7.12 -14.03
CA LEU A 119 1.09 6.65 -13.85
C LEU A 119 0.71 6.53 -12.37
N SER A 120 1.63 6.07 -11.51
CA SER A 120 1.36 6.01 -10.06
C SER A 120 1.10 7.38 -9.46
N GLN A 121 1.86 8.40 -9.90
CA GLN A 121 1.63 9.78 -9.48
C GLN A 121 0.26 10.30 -9.96
N LEU A 122 -0.12 10.05 -11.21
CA LEU A 122 -1.44 10.43 -11.72
C LEU A 122 -2.58 9.73 -10.94
N CYS A 123 -2.40 8.47 -10.56
CA CYS A 123 -3.36 7.75 -9.72
C CYS A 123 -3.47 8.40 -8.33
N MET A 124 -2.35 8.80 -7.72
CA MET A 124 -2.35 9.52 -6.44
C MET A 124 -3.07 10.86 -6.54
N GLU A 125 -2.83 11.64 -7.60
CA GLU A 125 -3.51 12.92 -7.84
C GLU A 125 -5.03 12.72 -8.02
N LYS A 126 -5.44 11.65 -8.72
CA LYS A 126 -6.85 11.27 -8.83
C LYS A 126 -7.48 10.95 -7.48
N LEU A 127 -6.77 10.24 -6.60
CA LEU A 127 -7.23 9.95 -5.24
C LEU A 127 -7.33 11.22 -4.38
N PHE A 128 -6.43 12.19 -4.55
CA PHE A 128 -6.52 13.48 -3.86
C PHE A 128 -7.73 14.34 -4.26
N ASN A 129 -8.30 14.09 -5.44
CA ASN A 129 -9.56 14.74 -5.84
C ASN A 129 -10.79 14.15 -5.14
N VAL A 130 -10.65 13.06 -4.37
CA VAL A 130 -11.75 12.46 -3.59
C VAL A 130 -11.76 13.06 -2.17
N PRO A 131 -12.79 13.83 -1.76
CA PRO A 131 -12.78 14.57 -0.50
C PRO A 131 -12.62 13.70 0.76
N ALA A 132 -13.11 12.46 0.73
CA ALA A 132 -12.99 11.54 1.85
C ALA A 132 -11.59 10.91 1.96
N VAL A 133 -10.88 10.77 0.82
CA VAL A 133 -9.55 10.13 0.74
C VAL A 133 -8.45 11.13 1.06
N TYR A 134 -8.57 12.37 0.58
CA TYR A 134 -7.52 13.38 0.73
C TYR A 134 -7.04 13.58 2.18
N PRO A 135 -7.91 13.81 3.19
CA PRO A 135 -7.46 14.00 4.56
C PRO A 135 -6.71 12.79 5.12
N PHE A 136 -7.15 11.58 4.75
CA PHE A 136 -6.53 10.35 5.20
C PHE A 136 -5.13 10.17 4.60
N LEU A 137 -4.98 10.34 3.28
CA LEU A 137 -3.67 10.22 2.65
C LEU A 137 -2.70 11.32 3.10
N MET A 138 -3.18 12.55 3.33
CA MET A 138 -2.34 13.62 3.87
C MET A 138 -1.84 13.32 5.29
N GLU A 139 -2.71 12.75 6.14
CA GLU A 139 -2.33 12.28 7.47
C GLU A 139 -1.24 11.20 7.39
N ARG A 140 -1.41 10.21 6.49
CA ARG A 140 -0.41 9.14 6.26
C ARG A 140 0.90 9.70 5.71
N TYR A 141 0.85 10.64 4.77
CA TYR A 141 2.03 11.29 4.21
C TYR A 141 2.81 12.06 5.29
N ALA A 142 2.13 12.85 6.11
CA ALA A 142 2.75 13.59 7.21
C ALA A 142 3.37 12.65 8.26
N ALA A 143 2.65 11.60 8.66
CA ALA A 143 3.14 10.61 9.61
C ALA A 143 4.34 9.81 9.04
N SER A 144 4.32 9.52 7.74
CA SER A 144 5.43 8.87 7.03
C SER A 144 6.70 9.73 7.06
N GLY A 145 6.57 11.05 6.89
CA GLY A 145 7.70 11.97 6.94
C GLY A 145 8.47 11.91 8.26
N GLU A 146 7.76 11.82 9.38
CA GLU A 146 8.36 11.71 10.71
C GLU A 146 9.07 10.37 10.92
N VAL A 147 8.45 9.26 10.48
CA VAL A 147 9.07 7.94 10.53
C VAL A 147 10.34 7.90 9.69
N TRP A 148 10.31 8.42 8.46
CA TRP A 148 11.47 8.49 7.59
C TRP A 148 12.58 9.38 8.14
N ARG A 149 12.22 10.48 8.82
CA ARG A 149 13.20 11.34 9.51
C ARG A 149 13.94 10.56 10.59
N ARG A 150 13.20 9.87 11.48
CA ARG A 150 13.78 9.01 12.52
C ARG A 150 14.69 7.93 11.93
N LEU A 151 14.21 7.21 10.92
CA LEU A 151 15.00 6.13 10.29
C LEU A 151 16.31 6.65 9.70
N ARG A 152 16.31 7.82 9.06
CA ARG A 152 17.54 8.45 8.54
C ARG A 152 18.50 8.87 9.65
N GLU A 153 17.99 9.39 10.77
CA GLU A 153 18.81 9.72 11.94
C GLU A 153 19.45 8.47 12.56
N ASP A 154 18.77 7.33 12.49
CA ASP A 154 19.25 6.02 12.96
C ASP A 154 20.16 5.30 11.93
N GLY A 155 20.46 5.93 10.79
CA GLY A 155 21.42 5.43 9.79
C GLY A 155 20.81 4.57 8.67
N TYR A 156 19.48 4.53 8.51
CA TYR A 156 18.83 3.85 7.39
C TYR A 156 19.19 4.51 6.05
N GLY A 157 19.84 3.76 5.15
CA GLY A 157 20.25 4.22 3.82
C GLY A 157 21.65 4.85 3.74
N SER A 158 22.43 4.78 4.83
CA SER A 158 23.87 5.12 4.87
C SER A 158 24.78 3.95 4.53
#